data_AF-A0A6C0CK61-F1
#
_entry.id   AF-A0A6C0CK61-F1
#
_cell.length_a   1.000
_cell.length_b   1.000
_cell.length_c   1.000
_cell.angle_alpha   90.00
_cell.angle_beta   90.00
_cell.angle_gamma   90.00
#
_symmetry.space_group_name_H-M   'P 1'
#
loop_
_entity.id
_entity.type
_entity.pdbx_description
1 polymer ?
#
loop_
_entity_poly.entity_id
_entity_poly.type
_entity_poly.pdbx_seq_one_letter_code
_entity_poly.pdbx_strand_id
1 'polypeptide(L)'
;MKLKINTFGIIIILFIILIALKLYYESDVYNLRCIVSTADGKKYCVRERHNINKASNLLAQTTDKLKYLVENMKARYKNRENVQRLVENFNPTTIKETLPTSEYTAYSENKGEKLAFCLNKNKNNNDNLIDQNTLMFVAIHEIAHIMTLSVGHTDEFWQNFKFLLENAVQLGIYEPIDYKKNPKNYCGMEITDNPYYDL
;
A
#
# COMPACT_ATOMS: atom_id res chain seq x y z
N MET A 1 3.12 -1.18 51.15
CA MET A 1 4.16 -0.24 50.67
C MET A 1 3.46 0.98 50.08
N LYS A 2 3.40 2.12 50.79
CA LYS A 2 2.78 3.36 50.27
C LYS A 2 3.78 4.01 49.32
N LEU A 3 3.50 4.00 48.02
CA LEU A 3 4.29 4.75 47.04
C LEU A 3 4.18 6.25 47.38
N LYS A 4 5.27 6.83 47.91
CA LYS A 4 5.40 8.30 48.06
C LYS A 4 5.81 8.88 46.71
N ILE A 5 4.85 9.02 45.81
CA ILE A 5 5.06 9.69 44.53
C ILE A 5 4.94 11.20 44.78
N ASN A 6 6.01 11.95 44.49
CA ASN A 6 5.96 13.42 44.55
C ASN A 6 5.22 13.97 43.32
N THR A 7 4.88 15.26 43.34
CA THR A 7 4.15 15.91 42.24
C THR A 7 4.81 15.68 40.87
N PHE A 8 6.15 15.66 40.82
CA PHE A 8 6.90 15.36 39.61
C PHE A 8 6.67 13.94 39.08
N GLY A 9 6.65 12.94 39.96
CA GLY A 9 6.33 11.57 39.58
C GLY A 9 4.90 11.40 39.08
N ILE A 10 3.93 12.16 39.61
CA ILE A 10 2.54 12.18 39.09
C ILE A 10 2.53 12.75 37.66
N ILE A 11 3.26 13.84 37.40
CA ILE A 11 3.37 14.46 36.07
C ILE A 11 3.97 13.47 35.06
N ILE A 12 5.04 12.76 35.44
CA ILE A 12 5.66 11.74 34.56
C ILE A 12 4.68 10.60 34.26
N ILE A 13 3.95 10.09 35.26
CA ILE A 13 2.97 9.03 35.05
C ILE A 13 1.86 9.48 34.09
N LEU A 14 1.34 10.69 34.27
CA LEU A 14 0.34 11.26 33.34
C LEU A 14 0.89 11.38 31.92
N PHE A 15 2.13 11.84 31.77
CA PHE A 15 2.78 11.95 30.46
C PHE A 15 2.96 10.57 29.78
N ILE A 16 3.40 9.55 30.53
CA ILE A 16 3.51 8.18 30.02
C ILE A 16 2.14 7.64 29.58
N ILE A 17 1.09 7.86 30.38
CA ILE A 17 -0.28 7.45 30.03
C ILE A 17 -0.73 8.15 28.73
N LEU A 18 -0.49 9.46 28.60
CA LEU A 18 -0.83 10.20 27.38
C LEU A 18 -0.10 9.67 26.14
N ILE A 19 1.19 9.35 26.26
CA ILE A 19 1.95 8.72 25.17
C ILE A 19 1.38 7.34 24.84
N ALA A 20 1.13 6.50 25.84
CA ALA A 20 0.59 5.16 25.63
C ALA A 20 -0.78 5.19 24.94
N LEU A 21 -1.65 6.12 25.35
CA LEU A 21 -2.94 6.34 24.70
C LEU A 21 -2.76 6.80 23.25
N LYS A 22 -1.87 7.76 23.00
CA LYS A 22 -1.57 8.21 21.62
C LYS A 22 -1.09 7.05 20.75
N LEU A 23 -0.13 6.26 21.23
CA LEU A 23 0.39 5.09 20.51
C LEU A 23 -0.70 4.05 20.23
N TYR A 24 -1.61 3.83 21.19
CA TYR A 24 -2.74 2.92 20.99
C TYR A 24 -3.72 3.45 19.93
N TYR A 25 -4.11 4.73 20.00
CA TYR A 25 -5.00 5.36 19.02
C TYR A 25 -4.40 5.40 17.61
N GLU A 26 -3.07 5.45 17.48
CA GLU A 26 -2.36 5.42 16.20
C GLU A 26 -1.99 4.00 15.74
N SER A 27 -2.35 2.95 16.50
CA SER A 27 -1.99 1.58 16.17
C SER A 27 -2.88 0.94 15.08
N ASP A 28 -2.32 -0.04 14.37
CA ASP A 28 -3.06 -0.91 13.45
C ASP A 28 -4.26 -1.59 14.14
N VAL A 29 -4.10 -1.98 15.41
CA VAL A 29 -5.11 -2.72 16.19
C VAL A 29 -6.37 -1.88 16.43
N TYR A 30 -6.20 -0.58 16.66
CA TYR A 30 -7.33 0.32 16.89
C TYR A 30 -8.03 0.72 15.59
N ASN A 31 -7.26 0.91 14.51
CA ASN A 31 -7.76 1.54 13.29
C ASN A 31 -8.18 0.55 12.18
N LEU A 32 -7.69 -0.68 12.21
CA LEU A 32 -7.94 -1.68 11.17
C LEU A 32 -8.69 -2.87 11.73
N ARG A 33 -9.64 -3.36 10.94
CA ARG A 33 -10.34 -4.61 11.17
C ARG A 33 -9.93 -5.61 10.11
N CYS A 34 -9.54 -6.80 10.56
CA CYS A 34 -9.09 -7.85 9.66
C CYS A 34 -10.19 -8.89 9.45
N ILE A 35 -10.68 -8.98 8.21
CA ILE A 35 -11.75 -9.90 7.80
C ILE A 35 -11.29 -10.84 6.69
N VAL A 36 -11.99 -11.96 6.51
CA VAL A 36 -11.73 -12.88 5.40
C VAL A 36 -12.39 -12.34 4.13
N SER A 37 -11.61 -12.18 3.07
CA SER A 37 -12.13 -11.78 1.78
C SER A 37 -12.91 -12.92 1.14
N THR A 38 -14.07 -12.58 0.59
CA THR A 38 -14.87 -13.51 -0.23
C THR A 38 -14.29 -13.74 -1.62
N ALA A 39 -13.31 -12.92 -2.06
CA ALA A 39 -12.71 -13.02 -3.38
C ALA A 39 -11.69 -14.18 -3.46
N ASP A 40 -10.93 -14.43 -2.39
CA ASP A 40 -9.83 -15.41 -2.39
C ASP A 40 -9.72 -16.24 -1.09
N GLY A 41 -10.57 -15.99 -0.09
CA GLY A 41 -10.55 -16.69 1.19
C GLY A 41 -9.41 -16.31 2.13
N LYS A 42 -8.60 -15.28 1.82
CA LYS A 42 -7.50 -14.83 2.68
C LYS A 42 -7.93 -13.66 3.57
N LYS A 43 -7.18 -13.44 4.66
CA LYS A 43 -7.46 -12.39 5.64
C LYS A 43 -6.79 -11.08 5.24
N TYR A 44 -7.55 -9.99 5.20
CA TYR A 44 -7.07 -8.64 4.89
C TYR A 44 -7.50 -7.64 5.96
N CYS A 45 -6.58 -6.76 6.35
CA CYS A 45 -6.83 -5.71 7.34
C CYS A 45 -7.15 -4.39 6.63
N VAL A 46 -8.37 -3.89 6.84
CA VAL A 46 -8.92 -2.67 6.21
C VAL A 46 -9.54 -1.75 7.27
N ARG A 47 -9.72 -0.47 6.98
CA ARG A 47 -10.41 0.45 7.90
C ARG A 47 -11.88 0.08 8.05
N GLU A 48 -12.40 0.25 9.25
CA GLU A 48 -13.83 0.04 9.55
C GLU A 48 -14.71 0.99 8.71
N ARG A 49 -15.71 0.43 8.04
CA ARG A 49 -16.65 1.16 7.15
C ARG A 49 -17.88 0.31 6.86
N HIS A 50 -18.94 0.90 6.33
CA HIS A 50 -20.16 0.15 5.98
C HIS A 50 -19.88 -0.96 4.94
N ASN A 51 -19.05 -0.68 3.93
CA ASN A 51 -18.77 -1.59 2.83
C ASN A 51 -17.45 -2.38 3.02
N ILE A 52 -17.13 -2.79 4.25
CA ILE A 52 -15.85 -3.43 4.61
C ILE A 52 -15.50 -4.64 3.72
N ASN A 53 -16.48 -5.46 3.33
CA ASN A 53 -16.27 -6.59 2.42
C ASN A 53 -15.78 -6.14 1.04
N LYS A 54 -16.26 -5.00 0.53
CA LYS A 54 -15.79 -4.44 -0.76
C LYS A 54 -14.34 -4.00 -0.66
N ALA A 55 -13.95 -3.36 0.45
CA ALA A 55 -12.57 -2.94 0.69
C ALA A 55 -11.62 -4.16 0.79
N SER A 56 -12.01 -5.18 1.54
CA SER A 56 -11.24 -6.43 1.66
C SER A 56 -11.10 -7.15 0.31
N ASN A 57 -12.19 -7.26 -0.45
CA ASN A 57 -12.16 -7.86 -1.79
C ASN A 57 -11.31 -7.05 -2.78
N LEU A 58 -11.33 -5.72 -2.69
CA LEU A 58 -10.50 -4.86 -3.53
C LEU A 58 -9.01 -5.11 -3.28
N LEU A 59 -8.58 -5.19 -2.01
CA LEU A 59 -7.21 -5.58 -1.66
C LEU A 59 -6.86 -6.99 -2.10
N ALA A 60 -7.77 -7.95 -1.91
CA ALA A 60 -7.56 -9.34 -2.32
C ALA A 60 -7.31 -9.45 -3.83
N GLN A 61 -8.18 -8.83 -4.63
CA GLN A 61 -8.06 -8.81 -6.09
C GLN A 61 -6.79 -8.11 -6.57
N THR A 62 -6.40 -6.99 -5.94
CA THR A 62 -5.12 -6.32 -6.23
C THR A 62 -3.94 -7.21 -5.87
N THR A 63 -3.99 -7.89 -4.71
CA THR A 63 -2.94 -8.79 -4.25
C THR A 63 -2.74 -9.97 -5.20
N ASP A 64 -3.82 -10.60 -5.65
CA ASP A 64 -3.74 -11.71 -6.59
C ASP A 64 -3.20 -11.26 -7.96
N LYS A 65 -3.57 -10.08 -8.44
CA LYS A 65 -2.98 -9.48 -9.65
C LYS A 65 -1.48 -9.18 -9.50
N LEU A 66 -1.05 -8.64 -8.35
CA LEU A 66 0.38 -8.41 -8.07
C LEU A 66 1.15 -9.73 -8.02
N LYS A 67 0.62 -10.75 -7.34
CA LYS A 67 1.24 -12.08 -7.32
C LYS A 67 1.39 -12.63 -8.74
N TYR A 68 0.33 -12.52 -9.55
CA TYR A 68 0.37 -12.97 -10.93
C TYR A 68 1.43 -12.21 -11.75
N LEU A 69 1.57 -10.90 -11.55
CA LEU A 69 2.64 -10.11 -12.16
C LEU A 69 4.02 -10.60 -11.73
N VAL A 70 4.30 -10.69 -10.43
CA VAL A 70 5.61 -11.09 -9.89
C VAL A 70 6.02 -12.49 -10.35
N GLU A 71 5.09 -13.46 -10.36
CA GLU A 71 5.36 -14.81 -10.89
C GLU A 71 5.67 -14.80 -12.39
N ASN A 72 4.98 -13.97 -13.18
CA ASN A 72 5.30 -13.79 -14.60
C ASN A 72 6.67 -13.11 -14.79
N MET A 73 7.00 -12.12 -13.98
CA MET A 73 8.32 -11.48 -14.02
C MET A 73 9.42 -12.50 -13.73
N LYS A 74 9.24 -13.31 -12.69
CA LYS A 74 10.15 -14.41 -12.32
C LYS A 74 10.34 -15.39 -13.49
N ALA A 75 9.25 -15.85 -14.11
CA ALA A 75 9.30 -16.82 -15.19
C ALA A 75 10.00 -16.28 -16.45
N ARG A 76 9.72 -15.03 -16.83
CA ARG A 76 10.24 -14.41 -18.06
C ARG A 76 11.64 -13.82 -17.91
N TYR A 77 12.00 -13.35 -16.71
CA TYR A 77 13.19 -12.52 -16.50
C TYR A 77 14.05 -12.95 -15.31
N LYS A 78 14.10 -14.25 -15.01
CA LYS A 78 14.85 -14.84 -13.87
C LYS A 78 16.31 -14.39 -13.70
N ASN A 79 16.97 -13.97 -14.78
CA ASN A 79 18.39 -13.57 -14.77
C ASN A 79 18.60 -12.08 -14.52
N ARG A 80 17.53 -11.27 -14.42
CA ARG A 80 17.66 -9.84 -14.13
C ARG A 80 17.70 -9.62 -12.62
N GLU A 81 18.75 -8.97 -12.13
CA GLU A 81 18.94 -8.72 -10.69
C GLU A 81 17.80 -7.94 -10.05
N ASN A 82 17.24 -6.95 -10.76
CA ASN A 82 16.08 -6.19 -10.28
C ASN A 82 14.84 -7.08 -10.09
N VAL A 83 14.60 -8.04 -10.99
CA VAL A 83 13.51 -9.00 -10.87
C VAL A 83 13.77 -9.99 -9.74
N GLN A 84 15.02 -10.42 -9.52
CA GLN A 84 15.36 -11.25 -8.37
C GLN A 84 15.03 -10.53 -7.05
N ARG A 85 15.41 -9.27 -6.90
CA ARG A 85 15.04 -8.44 -5.74
C ARG A 85 13.53 -8.32 -5.56
N LEU A 86 12.79 -8.11 -6.65
CA LEU A 86 11.32 -8.07 -6.61
C LEU A 86 10.74 -9.37 -6.06
N VAL A 87 11.19 -10.52 -6.59
CA VAL A 87 10.66 -11.84 -6.21
C VAL A 87 11.04 -12.21 -4.77
N GLU A 88 12.27 -11.90 -4.35
CA GLU A 88 12.78 -12.23 -3.03
C GLU A 88 12.08 -11.42 -1.92
N ASN A 89 11.76 -10.16 -2.18
CA ASN A 89 11.25 -9.26 -1.15
C ASN A 89 9.74 -8.99 -1.21
N PHE A 90 9.06 -9.32 -2.31
CA PHE A 90 7.60 -9.17 -2.40
C PHE A 90 6.88 -10.16 -1.48
N ASN A 91 6.25 -9.65 -0.42
CA ASN A 91 5.43 -10.46 0.47
C ASN A 91 3.92 -10.17 0.29
N PRO A 92 3.15 -11.06 -0.37
CA PRO A 92 1.72 -10.86 -0.56
C PRO A 92 0.87 -11.08 0.71
N THR A 93 1.44 -11.58 1.80
CA THR A 93 0.70 -11.88 3.05
C THR A 93 0.60 -10.69 4.00
N THR A 94 1.38 -9.64 3.76
CA THR A 94 1.49 -8.45 4.62
C THR A 94 0.92 -7.19 3.96
N ILE A 95 0.02 -7.36 2.99
CA ILE A 95 -0.68 -6.26 2.33
C ILE A 95 -1.90 -5.83 3.15
N LYS A 96 -2.00 -4.55 3.45
CA LYS A 96 -3.10 -3.97 4.24
C LYS A 96 -3.54 -2.61 3.71
N GLU A 97 -4.58 -2.05 4.32
CA GLU A 97 -4.91 -0.65 4.12
C GLU A 97 -4.04 0.28 4.98
N THR A 98 -3.76 1.49 4.49
CA THR A 98 -3.11 2.55 5.29
C THR A 98 -4.00 3.00 6.44
N LEU A 99 -3.40 3.56 7.49
CA LEU A 99 -4.16 4.15 8.60
C LEU A 99 -4.84 5.47 8.20
N PRO A 100 -5.99 5.84 8.81
CA PRO A 100 -6.61 7.15 8.59
C PRO A 100 -5.68 8.33 8.89
N THR A 101 -4.79 8.14 9.85
CA THR A 101 -3.76 9.10 10.29
C THR A 101 -2.50 9.07 9.43
N SER A 102 -2.40 8.16 8.46
CA SER A 102 -1.24 8.05 7.58
C SER A 102 -1.02 9.34 6.79
N GLU A 103 0.23 9.82 6.77
CA GLU A 103 0.65 10.92 5.90
C GLU A 103 0.78 10.45 4.44
N TYR A 104 1.15 9.18 4.23
CA TYR A 104 1.29 8.56 2.93
C TYR A 104 -0.02 7.90 2.46
N THR A 105 -0.28 7.99 1.15
CA THR A 105 -1.45 7.38 0.50
C THR A 105 -1.19 5.93 0.09
N ALA A 106 0.06 5.57 -0.16
CA ALA A 106 0.56 4.20 -0.27
C ALA A 106 2.02 4.17 0.17
N TYR A 107 2.50 3.00 0.58
CA TYR A 107 3.91 2.82 0.92
C TYR A 107 4.33 1.35 0.89
N SER A 108 5.62 1.12 0.68
CA SER A 108 6.33 -0.14 0.93
C SER A 108 7.33 0.05 2.07
N GLU A 109 7.17 -0.68 3.18
CA GLU A 109 8.14 -0.72 4.27
C GLU A 109 9.24 -1.76 3.97
N ASN A 110 10.49 -1.45 4.35
CA ASN A 110 11.65 -2.35 4.29
C ASN A 110 11.76 -3.16 2.98
N LYS A 111 11.61 -2.48 1.84
CA LYS A 111 11.68 -3.08 0.50
C LYS A 111 10.71 -4.25 0.29
N GLY A 112 9.51 -4.22 0.88
CA GLY A 112 8.43 -5.17 0.55
C GLY A 112 7.98 -6.06 1.69
N GLU A 113 8.57 -5.88 2.88
CA GLU A 113 8.12 -6.54 4.11
C GLU A 113 6.64 -6.27 4.37
N LYS A 114 6.18 -5.05 4.08
CA LYS A 114 4.79 -4.63 4.24
C LYS A 114 4.41 -3.63 3.17
N LEU A 115 3.25 -3.85 2.55
CA LEU A 115 2.65 -2.92 1.60
C LEU A 115 1.36 -2.38 2.20
N ALA A 116 1.16 -1.08 2.08
CA ALA A 116 -0.08 -0.46 2.50
C ALA A 116 -0.63 0.47 1.42
N PHE A 117 -1.93 0.39 1.18
CA PHE A 117 -2.62 1.21 0.19
C PHE A 117 -3.81 1.92 0.80
N CYS A 118 -4.04 3.19 0.47
CA CYS A 118 -5.31 3.84 0.75
C CYS A 118 -6.35 3.31 -0.22
N LEU A 119 -7.50 2.86 0.29
CA LEU A 119 -8.55 2.31 -0.57
C LEU A 119 -9.61 3.36 -0.94
N ASN A 120 -9.41 4.62 -0.55
CA ASN A 120 -10.40 5.67 -0.73
C ASN A 120 -10.06 6.57 -1.91
N LYS A 121 -11.09 7.06 -2.60
CA LYS A 121 -10.92 8.12 -3.61
C LYS A 121 -10.50 9.45 -2.99
N ASN A 122 -11.04 9.79 -1.81
CA ASN A 122 -10.72 11.03 -1.09
C ASN A 122 -10.29 10.71 0.35
N LYS A 123 -9.35 11.48 0.91
CA LYS A 123 -8.82 11.25 2.26
C LYS A 123 -9.91 11.19 3.35
N ASN A 124 -10.88 12.10 3.25
CA ASN A 124 -11.91 12.29 4.28
C ASN A 124 -13.22 11.53 4.01
N ASN A 125 -13.27 10.66 3.00
CA ASN A 125 -14.45 9.86 2.70
C ASN A 125 -14.10 8.38 2.67
N ASN A 126 -14.52 7.66 3.72
CA ASN A 126 -14.19 6.26 3.92
C ASN A 126 -15.16 5.27 3.23
N ASP A 127 -16.26 5.76 2.67
CA ASP A 127 -17.25 4.89 2.01
C ASP A 127 -17.04 4.80 0.49
N ASN A 128 -16.33 5.77 -0.09
CA ASN A 128 -16.04 5.83 -1.52
C ASN A 128 -14.68 5.22 -1.86
N LEU A 129 -14.71 3.94 -2.23
CA LEU A 129 -13.52 3.21 -2.64
C LEU A 129 -12.97 3.72 -3.97
N ILE A 130 -11.65 3.65 -4.12
CA ILE A 130 -10.95 3.86 -5.39
C ILE A 130 -11.29 2.72 -6.37
N ASP A 131 -11.24 3.00 -7.67
CA ASP A 131 -11.36 1.95 -8.67
C ASP A 131 -10.13 1.04 -8.71
N GLN A 132 -10.34 -0.20 -9.16
CA GLN A 132 -9.31 -1.22 -9.17
C GLN A 132 -8.14 -0.88 -10.11
N ASN A 133 -8.39 -0.17 -11.22
CA ASN A 133 -7.36 0.10 -12.20
C ASN A 133 -6.37 1.17 -11.67
N THR A 134 -6.88 2.24 -11.07
CA THR A 134 -6.05 3.23 -10.37
C THR A 134 -5.32 2.62 -9.17
N LEU A 135 -5.99 1.78 -8.37
CA LEU A 135 -5.30 1.06 -7.28
C LEU A 135 -4.18 0.16 -7.81
N MET A 136 -4.39 -0.51 -8.94
CA MET A 136 -3.36 -1.35 -9.56
C MET A 136 -2.15 -0.51 -10.01
N PHE A 137 -2.35 0.68 -10.58
CA PHE A 137 -1.25 1.60 -10.92
C PHE A 137 -0.41 1.97 -9.69
N VAL A 138 -1.06 2.35 -8.58
CA VAL A 138 -0.37 2.66 -7.32
C VAL A 138 0.30 1.43 -6.72
N ALA A 139 -0.33 0.27 -6.82
CA ALA A 139 0.25 -0.98 -6.36
C ALA A 139 1.52 -1.37 -7.14
N ILE A 140 1.53 -1.14 -8.45
CA ILE A 140 2.70 -1.35 -9.31
C ILE A 140 3.81 -0.35 -8.95
N HIS A 141 3.47 0.89 -8.61
CA HIS A 141 4.44 1.88 -8.11
C HIS A 141 5.16 1.38 -6.86
N GLU A 142 4.43 0.86 -5.87
CA GLU A 142 5.04 0.39 -4.63
C GLU A 142 5.93 -0.85 -4.84
N ILE A 143 5.54 -1.81 -5.70
CA ILE A 143 6.43 -2.94 -6.01
C ILE A 143 7.62 -2.53 -6.90
N ALA A 144 7.54 -1.42 -7.63
CA ALA A 144 8.70 -0.86 -8.32
C ALA A 144 9.76 -0.34 -7.32
N HIS A 145 9.34 0.17 -6.15
CA HIS A 145 10.27 0.50 -5.07
C HIS A 145 10.98 -0.73 -4.49
N ILE A 146 10.32 -1.90 -4.50
CA ILE A 146 10.92 -3.19 -4.11
C ILE A 146 11.96 -3.64 -5.14
N MET A 147 11.63 -3.51 -6.43
CA MET A 147 12.48 -3.89 -7.56
C MET A 147 13.75 -3.02 -7.67
N THR A 148 13.69 -1.79 -7.20
CA THR A 148 14.73 -0.76 -7.32
C THR A 148 15.72 -0.83 -6.15
N LEU A 149 17.02 -0.79 -6.44
CA LEU A 149 18.06 -0.77 -5.40
C LEU A 149 18.14 0.59 -4.72
N SER A 150 18.19 1.65 -5.52
CA SER A 150 18.24 3.04 -5.03
C SER A 150 16.99 3.46 -4.25
N VAL A 151 17.11 4.56 -3.50
CA VAL A 151 16.02 5.15 -2.71
C VAL A 151 15.48 6.38 -3.44
N GLY A 152 14.15 6.54 -3.45
CA GLY A 152 13.46 7.62 -4.14
C GLY A 152 13.06 7.26 -5.57
N HIS A 153 12.62 8.27 -6.33
CA HIS A 153 12.16 8.15 -7.72
C HIS A 153 13.30 8.48 -8.70
N THR A 154 14.36 7.68 -8.67
CA THR A 154 15.52 7.78 -9.58
C THR A 154 15.20 7.27 -11.00
N ASP A 155 16.10 7.46 -11.95
CA ASP A 155 15.95 6.88 -13.30
C ASP A 155 15.81 5.35 -13.26
N GLU A 156 16.54 4.68 -12.35
CA GLU A 156 16.40 3.24 -12.10
C GLU A 156 14.96 2.90 -11.69
N PHE A 157 14.38 3.68 -10.77
CA PHE A 157 12.99 3.50 -10.35
C PHE A 157 12.03 3.66 -11.52
N TRP A 158 12.14 4.74 -12.29
CA TRP A 158 11.20 5.02 -13.38
C TRP A 158 11.28 3.98 -14.50
N GLN A 159 12.49 3.49 -14.82
CA GLN A 159 12.68 2.38 -15.76
C GLN A 159 12.04 1.09 -15.24
N ASN A 160 12.23 0.74 -13.96
CA ASN A 160 11.60 -0.43 -13.36
C ASN A 160 10.07 -0.29 -13.32
N PHE A 161 9.56 0.89 -12.98
CA PHE A 161 8.13 1.15 -12.90
C PHE A 161 7.47 1.04 -14.27
N LYS A 162 8.03 1.68 -15.30
CA LYS A 162 7.57 1.51 -16.69
C LYS A 162 7.61 0.05 -17.13
N PHE A 163 8.72 -0.64 -16.86
CA PHE A 163 8.88 -2.04 -17.23
C PHE A 163 7.82 -2.95 -16.59
N LEU A 164 7.46 -2.71 -15.33
CA LEU A 164 6.38 -3.42 -14.66
C LEU A 164 5.01 -3.07 -15.24
N LEU A 165 4.74 -1.80 -15.55
CA LEU A 165 3.50 -1.36 -16.20
C LEU A 165 3.32 -2.03 -17.56
N GLU A 166 4.34 -2.04 -18.41
CA GLU A 166 4.29 -2.70 -19.73
C GLU A 166 3.93 -4.18 -19.60
N ASN A 167 4.54 -4.89 -18.66
CA ASN A 167 4.21 -6.29 -18.40
C ASN A 167 2.79 -6.45 -17.84
N ALA A 168 2.35 -5.57 -16.95
CA ALA A 168 0.98 -5.58 -16.42
C ALA A 168 -0.07 -5.36 -17.52
N VAL A 169 0.20 -4.48 -18.48
CA VAL A 169 -0.65 -4.25 -19.66
C VAL A 169 -0.69 -5.50 -20.55
N GLN A 170 0.47 -6.07 -20.88
CA GLN A 170 0.56 -7.30 -21.67
C GLN A 170 -0.17 -8.49 -21.02
N LEU A 171 -0.19 -8.54 -19.69
CA LEU A 171 -0.90 -9.56 -18.91
C LEU A 171 -2.40 -9.26 -18.74
N GLY A 172 -2.89 -8.09 -19.18
CA GLY A 172 -4.30 -7.69 -19.07
C GLY A 172 -4.76 -7.42 -17.64
N ILE A 173 -3.84 -7.14 -16.70
CA ILE A 173 -4.19 -6.86 -15.30
C ILE A 173 -4.30 -5.37 -14.99
N TYR A 174 -3.78 -4.52 -15.87
CA TYR A 174 -3.82 -3.07 -15.83
C TYR A 174 -4.16 -2.49 -17.22
N GLU A 175 -5.08 -1.53 -17.26
CA GLU A 175 -5.39 -0.74 -18.45
C GLU A 175 -4.69 0.62 -18.35
N PRO A 176 -3.79 0.97 -19.27
CA PRO A 176 -3.01 2.19 -19.13
C PRO A 176 -3.90 3.43 -19.33
N ILE A 177 -3.80 4.39 -18.40
CA ILE A 177 -4.50 5.68 -18.46
C ILE A 177 -3.46 6.79 -18.65
N ASP A 178 -3.66 7.63 -19.66
CA ASP A 178 -2.91 8.87 -19.85
C ASP A 178 -3.40 9.90 -18.81
N TYR A 179 -2.74 9.92 -17.65
CA TYR A 179 -3.11 10.78 -16.53
C TYR A 179 -2.81 12.27 -16.77
N LYS A 180 -1.99 12.61 -17.78
CA LYS A 180 -1.82 14.01 -18.20
C LYS A 180 -3.10 14.56 -18.82
N LYS A 181 -3.83 13.70 -19.56
CA LYS A 181 -5.12 14.07 -20.17
C LYS A 181 -6.32 13.78 -19.25
N ASN A 182 -6.24 12.71 -18.45
CA ASN A 182 -7.33 12.24 -17.61
C ASN A 182 -6.85 12.05 -16.16
N PRO A 183 -6.50 13.13 -15.44
CA PRO A 183 -5.98 13.03 -14.08
C PRO A 183 -6.99 12.34 -13.15
N LYS A 184 -6.47 11.63 -12.14
CA LYS A 184 -7.30 10.89 -11.18
C LYS A 184 -6.95 11.28 -9.75
N ASN A 185 -7.99 11.55 -8.96
CA ASN A 185 -7.82 11.73 -7.52
C ASN A 185 -7.72 10.37 -6.83
N TYR A 186 -6.67 10.22 -6.02
CA TYR A 186 -6.39 9.05 -5.20
C TYR A 186 -6.10 9.53 -3.77
N CYS A 187 -6.94 9.18 -2.81
CA CYS A 187 -6.75 9.51 -1.41
C CYS A 187 -6.44 11.01 -1.12
N GLY A 188 -6.97 11.94 -1.92
CA GLY A 188 -6.74 13.38 -1.76
C GLY A 188 -5.48 13.93 -2.42
N MET A 189 -4.72 13.11 -3.15
CA MET A 189 -3.70 13.56 -4.10
C MET A 189 -4.17 13.34 -5.54
N GLU A 190 -3.60 14.08 -6.49
CA GLU A 190 -3.91 13.93 -7.91
C GLU A 190 -2.78 13.16 -8.61
N ILE A 191 -3.14 12.09 -9.30
CA ILE A 191 -2.26 11.35 -10.20
C ILE A 191 -2.37 12.01 -11.57
N THR A 192 -1.26 12.57 -12.04
CA THR A 192 -1.18 13.39 -13.25
C THR A 192 -0.18 12.87 -14.28
N ASP A 193 0.58 11.82 -13.95
CA ASP A 193 1.64 11.30 -14.79
C ASP A 193 1.62 9.76 -14.82
N ASN A 194 1.98 9.18 -15.97
CA ASN A 194 2.09 7.74 -16.14
C ASN A 194 3.29 7.43 -17.04
N PRO A 195 4.38 6.85 -16.50
CA PRO A 195 5.61 6.61 -17.26
C PRO A 195 5.44 5.61 -18.40
N TYR A 196 4.28 4.94 -18.49
CA TYR A 196 3.90 4.15 -19.67
C TYR A 196 3.90 4.98 -20.97
N TYR A 197 3.60 6.29 -20.92
CA TYR A 197 3.48 7.15 -22.10
C TYR A 197 4.66 8.09 -22.34
N ASP A 198 5.53 8.30 -21.33
CA ASP A 198 6.38 9.49 -21.26
C ASP A 198 7.89 9.22 -21.18
N LEU A 199 8.28 7.94 -21.29
CA LEU A 199 9.67 7.46 -21.30
C LEU A 199 9.90 6.52 -22.49
#